data_AF-A0A957BGQ6-F1
#
_entry.id   AF-A0A957BGQ6-F1
#
_cell.length_a   1.000
_cell.length_b   1.000
_cell.length_c   1.000
_cell.angle_alpha   90.00
_cell.angle_beta   90.00
_cell.angle_gamma   90.00
#
_symmetry.space_group_name_H-M   'P 1'
#
loop_
_entity.id
_entity.type
_entity.pdbx_description
1 polymer ?
#
loop_
_entity_poly.entity_id
_entity_poly.type
_entity_poly.pdbx_seq_one_letter_code
_entity_poly.pdbx_strand_id
1 'polypeptide(L)'
;MAHIFISYSSEDADFARYLQALLTAQGFGVWLDQRRLEPGVDWWDEIEQGVTTSSAFIVIMSPESHDSKWVRREILLAEQHDKPIFPVLYRGEMWSRLAEIQFEDMRAGLNAQLEADLIRSLQKACGPVKSNGTVRFSIVQGDIAAQAADVVVFKYARGFHGADRYIASLLQKADAPVDTASLNNRGDVYFGVTKGALVSPYVMYMSMPNIFNLKYGEIRQFGEMILGKLTEAYPAAQHVAMTVHGPGIGLDISEAVLAQFGGLLDALQTGQYPPTLQSITIVEKHEVRHAQLLETMTPYLEESAIAQPGAGETGVYDLVLNAGASDGLQEAVASVADVKPYAVAIVPLGDAYSDIFYYGIQRPTHAYGLLCETFSIDSSQSLEIDALRQQIRQAQVVIADVGQFDHSIALGLGLAWGANRPVILVSDEGHLTPMFTDYQPLLTYSKIWHLEERLASVLKEVIG
;
A
#
# COMPACT_ATOMS: atom_id res chain seq x y z
N MET A 1 -3.62 -23.64 -14.21
CA MET A 1 -2.94 -22.34 -13.95
C MET A 1 -2.50 -21.79 -15.29
N ALA A 2 -2.68 -20.49 -15.52
CA ALA A 2 -2.16 -19.85 -16.73
C ALA A 2 -0.64 -19.81 -16.65
N HIS A 3 0.04 -20.41 -17.62
CA HIS A 3 1.49 -20.45 -17.67
C HIS A 3 1.99 -20.31 -19.11
N ILE A 4 3.22 -19.84 -19.22
CA ILE A 4 3.96 -19.72 -20.47
C ILE A 4 4.81 -20.97 -20.63
N PHE A 5 4.66 -21.66 -21.75
CA PHE A 5 5.54 -22.76 -22.13
C PHE A 5 6.70 -22.22 -22.95
N ILE A 6 7.95 -22.52 -22.57
CA ILE A 6 9.13 -22.14 -23.34
C ILE A 6 9.72 -23.38 -24.04
N SER A 7 9.69 -23.37 -25.37
CA SER A 7 10.32 -24.37 -26.23
C SER A 7 11.73 -23.91 -26.65
N TYR A 8 12.72 -24.76 -26.42
CA TYR A 8 14.14 -24.45 -26.65
C TYR A 8 14.97 -25.72 -26.89
N SER A 9 16.12 -25.58 -27.55
CA SER A 9 17.13 -26.65 -27.61
C SER A 9 17.84 -26.78 -26.27
N SER A 10 18.19 -28.00 -25.85
CA SER A 10 19.01 -28.21 -24.65
C SER A 10 20.36 -27.47 -24.69
N GLU A 11 20.86 -27.13 -25.87
CA GLU A 11 22.08 -26.32 -26.04
C GLU A 11 21.88 -24.84 -25.69
N ASP A 12 20.64 -24.35 -25.65
CA ASP A 12 20.27 -22.98 -25.29
C ASP A 12 19.72 -22.86 -23.86
N ALA A 13 19.94 -23.89 -23.01
CA ALA A 13 19.35 -23.97 -21.67
C ALA A 13 19.70 -22.79 -20.75
N ASP A 14 20.90 -22.23 -20.88
CA ASP A 14 21.32 -21.07 -20.08
C ASP A 14 20.49 -19.83 -20.43
N PHE A 15 20.26 -19.59 -21.72
CA PHE A 15 19.42 -18.50 -22.17
C PHE A 15 17.94 -18.74 -21.84
N ALA A 16 17.45 -19.98 -21.96
CA ALA A 16 16.08 -20.33 -21.58
C ALA A 16 15.79 -20.07 -20.09
N ARG A 17 16.74 -20.41 -19.20
CA ARG A 17 16.66 -20.10 -17.76
C ARG A 17 16.70 -18.60 -17.48
N TYR A 18 17.54 -17.86 -18.21
CA TYR A 18 17.58 -16.40 -18.12
C TYR A 18 16.24 -15.78 -18.52
N LEU A 19 15.66 -16.21 -19.65
CA LEU A 19 14.36 -15.76 -20.11
C LEU A 19 13.24 -16.11 -19.11
N GLN A 20 13.26 -17.32 -18.54
CA GLN A 20 12.35 -17.68 -17.45
C GLN A 20 12.48 -16.71 -16.27
N ALA A 21 13.69 -16.38 -15.84
CA ALA A 21 13.90 -15.46 -14.72
C ALA A 21 13.33 -14.06 -15.03
N LEU A 22 13.55 -13.54 -16.24
CA LEU A 22 12.98 -12.27 -16.68
C LEU A 22 11.45 -12.29 -16.68
N LEU A 23 10.83 -13.33 -17.23
CA LEU A 23 9.37 -13.47 -17.29
C LEU A 23 8.76 -13.69 -15.90
N THR A 24 9.42 -14.45 -15.03
CA THR A 24 8.98 -14.67 -13.65
C THR A 24 9.07 -13.37 -12.85
N ALA A 25 10.10 -12.56 -13.06
CA ALA A 25 10.22 -11.23 -12.46
C ALA A 25 9.11 -10.26 -12.91
N GLN A 26 8.49 -10.51 -14.06
CA GLN A 26 7.29 -9.80 -14.54
C GLN A 26 5.96 -10.45 -14.09
N GLY A 27 6.02 -11.43 -13.19
CA GLY A 27 4.83 -12.07 -12.59
C GLY A 27 4.21 -13.21 -13.40
N PHE A 28 4.84 -13.66 -14.49
CA PHE A 28 4.32 -14.78 -15.27
C PHE A 28 4.69 -16.14 -14.65
N GLY A 29 3.74 -17.07 -14.64
CA GLY A 29 4.04 -18.49 -14.41
C GLY A 29 4.73 -19.07 -15.65
N VAL A 30 5.95 -19.59 -15.51
CA VAL A 30 6.73 -20.11 -16.64
C VAL A 30 7.07 -21.57 -16.43
N TRP A 31 6.78 -22.39 -17.44
CA TRP A 31 7.16 -23.79 -17.49
C TRP A 31 8.33 -23.99 -18.47
N LEU A 32 9.41 -24.58 -17.97
CA LEU A 32 10.56 -25.02 -18.74
C LEU A 32 10.70 -26.54 -18.55
N ASP A 33 10.87 -27.28 -19.65
CA ASP A 33 11.26 -28.69 -19.57
C ASP A 33 12.68 -28.78 -18.99
N GLN A 34 12.79 -29.12 -17.70
CA GLN A 34 14.06 -29.38 -17.02
C GLN A 34 14.35 -30.88 -17.07
N ARG A 35 15.07 -31.33 -18.10
CA ARG A 35 15.36 -32.76 -18.25
C ARG A 35 16.26 -33.32 -17.14
N ARG A 36 15.78 -34.36 -16.47
CA ARG A 36 16.55 -35.60 -16.23
C ARG A 36 15.80 -36.74 -16.92
N LEU A 37 16.34 -37.19 -18.05
CA LEU A 37 15.84 -38.37 -18.78
C LEU A 37 16.15 -39.63 -17.95
N GLU A 38 15.22 -40.07 -17.12
CA GLU A 38 15.22 -41.45 -16.63
C GLU A 38 14.57 -42.35 -17.69
N PRO A 39 15.24 -43.42 -18.16
CA PRO A 39 14.65 -44.34 -19.14
C PRO A 39 13.45 -45.09 -18.52
N GLY A 40 12.25 -44.92 -19.08
CA GLY A 40 11.08 -45.76 -18.75
C GLY A 40 9.75 -45.05 -18.44
N VAL A 41 9.69 -43.72 -18.48
CA VAL A 41 8.46 -42.93 -18.27
C VAL A 41 7.99 -42.33 -19.61
N ASP A 42 6.70 -42.34 -19.92
CA ASP A 42 6.11 -41.70 -21.11
C ASP A 42 6.11 -40.17 -20.94
N TRP A 43 7.29 -39.57 -21.07
CA TRP A 43 7.57 -38.14 -20.94
C TRP A 43 6.91 -37.26 -22.02
N TRP A 44 6.45 -37.88 -23.12
CA TRP A 44 5.76 -37.17 -24.18
C TRP A 44 4.40 -36.63 -23.71
N ASP A 45 3.68 -37.38 -22.88
CA ASP A 45 2.38 -36.98 -22.37
C ASP A 45 2.47 -35.73 -21.47
N GLU A 46 3.56 -35.58 -20.71
CA GLU A 46 3.80 -34.39 -19.88
C GLU A 46 4.10 -33.14 -20.70
N ILE A 47 4.90 -33.27 -21.76
CA ILE A 47 5.17 -32.18 -22.70
C ILE A 47 3.90 -31.79 -23.45
N GLU A 48 3.15 -32.79 -23.93
CA GLU A 48 1.88 -32.58 -24.62
C GLU A 48 0.91 -31.84 -23.70
N GLN A 49 0.76 -32.30 -22.46
CA GLN A 49 -0.07 -31.64 -21.46
C GLN A 49 0.43 -30.23 -21.13
N GLY A 50 1.73 -30.00 -21.03
CA GLY A 50 2.34 -28.69 -20.81
C GLY A 50 1.96 -27.70 -21.92
N VAL A 51 2.14 -28.09 -23.18
CA VAL A 51 1.76 -27.25 -24.32
C VAL A 51 0.24 -27.04 -24.37
N THR A 52 -0.56 -28.09 -24.22
CA THR A 52 -2.03 -28.01 -24.30
C THR A 52 -2.63 -27.17 -23.18
N THR A 53 -2.05 -27.18 -21.97
CA THR A 53 -2.54 -26.40 -20.82
C THR A 53 -1.95 -25.00 -20.72
N SER A 54 -0.93 -24.68 -21.53
CA SER A 54 -0.32 -23.34 -21.59
C SER A 54 -1.29 -22.28 -22.13
N SER A 55 -1.07 -21.03 -21.71
CA SER A 55 -1.82 -19.86 -22.20
C SER A 55 -1.07 -19.08 -23.27
N ALA A 56 0.26 -19.19 -23.29
CA ALA A 56 1.12 -18.67 -24.33
C ALA A 56 2.28 -19.64 -24.57
N PHE A 57 2.74 -19.71 -25.82
CA PHE A 57 3.85 -20.54 -26.23
C PHE A 57 5.00 -19.66 -26.73
N ILE A 58 6.15 -19.71 -26.06
CA ILE A 58 7.37 -19.04 -26.49
C ILE A 58 8.29 -20.06 -27.15
N VAL A 59 8.83 -19.70 -28.32
CA VAL A 59 9.88 -20.50 -28.98
C VAL A 59 11.16 -19.70 -29.08
N ILE A 60 12.26 -20.26 -28.57
CA ILE A 60 13.59 -19.67 -28.69
C ILE A 60 14.19 -20.10 -30.04
N MET A 61 14.41 -19.14 -30.92
CA MET A 61 14.99 -19.36 -32.24
C MET A 61 16.50 -19.29 -32.18
N SER A 62 17.12 -20.42 -32.51
CA SER A 62 18.56 -20.64 -32.67
C SER A 62 18.78 -21.69 -33.78
N PRO A 63 19.98 -21.78 -34.40
CA PRO A 63 20.29 -22.87 -35.32
C PRO A 63 20.02 -24.27 -34.71
N GLU A 64 20.32 -24.45 -33.44
CA GLU A 64 20.18 -25.70 -32.69
C GLU A 64 18.69 -26.03 -32.45
N SER A 65 17.88 -25.02 -32.13
CA SER A 65 16.42 -25.18 -31.99
C SER A 65 15.75 -25.44 -33.35
N HIS A 66 16.30 -24.91 -34.44
CA HIS A 66 15.78 -25.15 -35.80
C HIS A 66 15.93 -26.62 -36.20
N ASP A 67 17.04 -27.27 -35.85
CA ASP A 67 17.34 -28.67 -36.18
C ASP A 67 16.76 -29.67 -35.17
N SER A 68 16.29 -29.19 -34.01
CA SER A 68 15.67 -30.02 -32.99
C SER A 68 14.33 -30.59 -33.45
N LYS A 69 14.26 -31.93 -33.53
CA LYS A 69 12.99 -32.65 -33.79
C LYS A 69 11.93 -32.38 -32.72
N TRP A 70 12.34 -32.11 -31.49
CA TRP A 70 11.43 -31.87 -30.37
C TRP A 70 10.77 -30.50 -30.46
N VAL A 71 11.57 -29.44 -30.65
CA VAL A 71 11.06 -28.08 -30.86
C VAL A 71 10.07 -28.04 -32.04
N ARG A 72 10.37 -28.73 -33.15
CA ARG A 72 9.45 -28.84 -34.29
C ARG A 72 8.12 -29.50 -33.93
N ARG A 73 8.12 -30.52 -33.06
CA ARG A 73 6.89 -31.19 -32.61
C ARG A 73 6.08 -30.33 -31.66
N GLU A 74 6.73 -29.61 -30.74
CA GLU A 74 6.07 -28.71 -29.81
C GLU A 74 5.41 -27.52 -30.53
N ILE A 75 6.05 -26.96 -31.56
CA ILE A 75 5.46 -25.93 -32.42
C ILE A 75 4.22 -26.47 -33.15
N LEU A 76 4.31 -27.67 -33.72
CA LEU A 76 3.15 -28.30 -34.37
C LEU A 76 1.99 -28.50 -33.40
N LEU A 77 2.29 -28.89 -32.16
CA LEU A 77 1.29 -29.09 -31.13
C LEU A 77 0.66 -27.76 -30.68
N ALA A 78 1.48 -26.71 -30.52
CA ALA A 78 1.01 -25.38 -30.21
C ALA A 78 0.09 -24.82 -31.30
N GLU A 79 0.45 -24.99 -32.57
CA GLU A 79 -0.39 -24.64 -33.73
C GLU A 79 -1.69 -25.45 -33.75
N GLN A 80 -1.64 -26.77 -33.51
CA GLN A 80 -2.82 -27.63 -33.49
C GLN A 80 -3.84 -27.25 -32.41
N HIS A 81 -3.36 -26.68 -31.29
CA HIS A 81 -4.18 -26.22 -30.18
C HIS A 81 -4.47 -24.70 -30.19
N ASP A 82 -4.23 -24.02 -31.33
CA ASP A 82 -4.44 -22.58 -31.50
C ASP A 82 -3.77 -21.72 -30.40
N LYS A 83 -2.60 -22.14 -29.93
CA LYS A 83 -1.85 -21.41 -28.90
C LYS A 83 -1.23 -20.15 -29.48
N PRO A 84 -1.31 -19.00 -28.81
CA PRO A 84 -0.56 -17.81 -29.21
C PRO A 84 0.94 -18.08 -29.15
N ILE A 85 1.61 -18.02 -30.31
CA ILE A 85 3.05 -18.27 -30.45
C ILE A 85 3.80 -16.94 -30.43
N PHE A 86 4.82 -16.85 -29.59
CA PHE A 86 5.71 -15.70 -29.41
C PHE A 86 7.15 -16.11 -29.73
N PRO A 87 7.65 -15.81 -30.93
CA PRO A 87 9.02 -16.13 -31.29
C PRO A 87 10.02 -15.19 -30.61
N VAL A 88 11.08 -15.75 -30.03
CA VAL A 88 12.21 -15.01 -29.46
C VAL A 88 13.47 -15.34 -30.27
N LEU A 89 14.02 -14.37 -30.99
CA LEU A 89 15.24 -14.53 -31.77
C LEU A 89 16.47 -14.42 -30.86
N TYR A 90 17.07 -15.56 -30.52
CA TYR A 90 18.30 -15.61 -29.72
C TYR A 90 19.55 -15.64 -30.61
N ARG A 91 19.57 -16.50 -31.64
CA ARG A 91 20.70 -16.62 -32.58
C ARG A 91 20.21 -16.99 -33.99
N GLY A 92 20.96 -16.56 -35.00
CA GLY A 92 20.67 -16.90 -36.41
C GLY A 92 19.62 -15.99 -37.05
N GLU A 93 18.83 -16.56 -37.96
CA GLU A 93 17.85 -15.86 -38.79
C GLU A 93 16.41 -16.27 -38.46
N MET A 94 15.46 -15.41 -38.86
CA MET A 94 14.03 -15.66 -38.70
C MET A 94 13.59 -16.91 -39.46
N TRP A 95 12.83 -17.78 -38.81
CA TRP A 95 12.34 -19.00 -39.45
C TRP A 95 11.17 -18.69 -40.37
N SER A 96 11.20 -19.22 -41.60
CA SER A 96 10.13 -19.02 -42.60
C SER A 96 8.74 -19.42 -42.09
N ARG A 97 8.67 -20.46 -41.27
CA ARG A 97 7.44 -20.95 -40.63
C ARG A 97 6.77 -19.93 -39.70
N LEU A 98 7.55 -19.00 -39.14
CA LEU A 98 7.08 -17.99 -38.19
C LEU A 98 7.18 -16.58 -38.79
N ALA A 99 7.41 -16.45 -40.11
CA ALA A 99 7.67 -15.17 -40.77
C ALA A 99 6.51 -14.16 -40.69
N GLU A 100 5.29 -14.65 -40.48
CA GLU A 100 4.09 -13.82 -40.35
C GLU A 100 3.84 -13.35 -38.91
N ILE A 101 4.67 -13.77 -37.95
CA ILE A 101 4.55 -13.45 -36.52
C ILE A 101 5.68 -12.50 -36.13
N GLN A 102 5.34 -11.41 -35.43
CA GLN A 102 6.33 -10.50 -34.87
C GLN A 102 7.17 -11.24 -33.81
N PHE A 103 8.48 -11.08 -33.88
CA PHE A 103 9.43 -11.71 -32.95
C PHE A 103 10.07 -10.67 -32.03
N GLU A 104 10.50 -11.14 -30.87
CA GLU A 104 11.34 -10.39 -29.94
C GLU A 104 12.82 -10.62 -30.27
N ASP A 105 13.60 -9.55 -30.46
CA ASP A 105 15.03 -9.65 -30.75
C ASP A 105 15.85 -9.67 -29.46
N MET A 106 16.32 -10.86 -29.06
CA MET A 106 17.16 -11.05 -27.87
C MET A 106 18.57 -11.53 -28.24
N ARG A 107 19.09 -11.15 -29.41
CA ARG A 107 20.46 -11.51 -29.85
C ARG A 107 21.58 -10.94 -28.97
N ALA A 108 21.27 -9.98 -28.10
CA ALA A 108 22.17 -9.54 -27.02
C ALA A 108 22.35 -10.59 -25.90
N GLY A 109 21.64 -11.72 -25.98
CA GLY A 109 21.77 -12.86 -25.08
C GLY A 109 21.40 -12.52 -23.64
N LEU A 110 22.29 -12.85 -22.70
CA LEU A 110 22.08 -12.62 -21.26
C LEU A 110 22.08 -11.14 -20.84
N ASN A 111 22.39 -10.22 -21.78
CA ASN A 111 22.27 -8.78 -21.57
C ASN A 111 20.99 -8.20 -22.17
N ALA A 112 20.18 -9.01 -22.86
CA ALA A 112 18.92 -8.57 -23.44
C ALA A 112 17.85 -8.34 -22.34
N GLN A 113 17.03 -7.31 -22.51
CA GLN A 113 15.86 -7.06 -21.66
C GLN A 113 14.59 -7.37 -22.46
N LEU A 114 13.47 -7.55 -21.75
CA LEU A 114 12.17 -7.73 -22.39
C LEU A 114 11.62 -6.37 -22.83
N GLU A 115 11.24 -6.25 -24.10
CA GLU A 115 10.55 -5.08 -24.60
C GLU A 115 9.12 -4.99 -24.03
N ALA A 116 8.65 -3.76 -23.83
CA ALA A 116 7.33 -3.49 -23.25
C ALA A 116 6.18 -4.06 -24.09
N ASP A 117 6.35 -4.14 -25.41
CA ASP A 117 5.33 -4.65 -26.33
C ASP A 117 5.16 -6.17 -26.24
N LEU A 118 6.25 -6.92 -26.02
CA LEU A 118 6.18 -8.36 -25.76
C LEU A 118 5.45 -8.60 -24.43
N ILE A 119 5.79 -7.87 -23.37
CA ILE A 119 5.13 -7.97 -22.06
C ILE A 119 3.62 -7.72 -22.20
N ARG A 120 3.23 -6.65 -22.90
CA ARG A 120 1.81 -6.32 -23.14
C ARG A 120 1.09 -7.43 -23.92
N SER A 121 1.76 -8.01 -24.92
CA SER A 121 1.18 -9.08 -25.75
C SER A 121 1.04 -10.39 -24.98
N LEU A 122 2.01 -10.72 -24.12
CA LEU A 122 1.95 -11.86 -23.21
C LEU A 122 0.88 -11.68 -22.14
N GLN A 123 0.69 -10.47 -21.60
CA GLN A 123 -0.43 -10.13 -20.71
C GLN A 123 -1.78 -10.30 -21.42
N LYS A 124 -1.87 -9.95 -22.71
CA LYS A 124 -3.09 -10.17 -23.49
C LYS A 124 -3.38 -11.65 -23.73
N ALA A 125 -2.36 -12.45 -24.02
CA ALA A 125 -2.49 -13.89 -24.33
C ALA A 125 -2.68 -14.76 -23.07
N CYS A 126 -1.94 -14.47 -22.00
CA CYS A 126 -2.07 -15.18 -20.72
C CYS A 126 -3.29 -14.71 -19.90
N GLY A 127 -3.92 -13.62 -20.32
CA GLY A 127 -4.77 -12.79 -19.47
C GLY A 127 -3.95 -11.97 -18.47
N PRO A 128 -4.53 -10.97 -17.80
CA PRO A 128 -3.93 -10.45 -16.57
C PRO A 128 -3.58 -11.65 -15.68
N VAL A 129 -2.40 -11.63 -15.08
CA VAL A 129 -1.91 -12.72 -14.20
C VAL A 129 -3.06 -13.16 -13.31
N LYS A 130 -3.60 -14.36 -13.57
CA LYS A 130 -4.71 -14.90 -12.80
C LYS A 130 -4.22 -15.26 -11.40
N SER A 131 -4.14 -14.27 -10.53
CA SER A 131 -4.61 -14.49 -9.17
C SER A 131 -6.13 -14.61 -9.28
N ASN A 132 -6.66 -15.81 -9.11
CA ASN A 132 -8.07 -15.95 -8.72
C ASN A 132 -8.24 -15.59 -7.22
N GLY A 133 -7.34 -14.76 -6.70
CA GLY A 133 -7.16 -14.53 -5.28
C GLY A 133 -8.05 -13.40 -4.85
N THR A 134 -9.23 -13.75 -4.35
CA THR A 134 -9.90 -12.87 -3.42
C THR A 134 -8.97 -12.67 -2.23
N VAL A 135 -8.61 -11.42 -1.92
CA VAL A 135 -7.85 -11.08 -0.71
C VAL A 135 -8.81 -10.48 0.28
N ARG A 136 -8.92 -11.08 1.46
CA ARG A 136 -9.76 -10.55 2.53
C ARG A 136 -9.09 -9.34 3.16
N PHE A 137 -9.70 -8.17 3.03
CA PHE A 137 -9.32 -6.97 3.74
C PHE A 137 -10.21 -6.80 4.97
N SER A 138 -9.63 -6.45 6.11
CA SER A 138 -10.37 -6.25 7.35
C SER A 138 -9.85 -5.04 8.12
N ILE A 139 -10.76 -4.29 8.73
CA ILE A 139 -10.45 -3.25 9.71
C ILE A 139 -11.03 -3.72 11.04
N VAL A 140 -10.17 -3.89 12.04
CA VAL A 140 -10.56 -4.46 13.34
C VAL A 140 -10.10 -3.59 14.50
N GLN A 141 -10.91 -3.54 15.54
CA GLN A 141 -10.52 -2.93 16.81
C GLN A 141 -9.69 -3.92 17.63
N GLY A 142 -8.47 -3.55 18.01
CA GLY A 142 -7.61 -4.44 18.79
C GLY A 142 -6.21 -3.91 19.09
N ASP A 143 -5.46 -4.69 19.86
CA ASP A 143 -4.02 -4.44 20.06
C ASP A 143 -3.22 -5.23 19.02
N ILE A 144 -2.44 -4.55 18.19
CA ILE A 144 -1.62 -5.17 17.14
C ILE A 144 -0.63 -6.21 17.71
N ALA A 145 -0.21 -6.09 18.98
CA ALA A 145 0.63 -7.10 19.62
C ALA A 145 -0.09 -8.44 19.86
N ALA A 146 -1.42 -8.39 20.00
CA ALA A 146 -2.30 -9.54 20.21
C ALA A 146 -2.98 -10.04 18.93
N GLN A 147 -2.76 -9.37 17.80
CA GLN A 147 -3.36 -9.75 16.51
C GLN A 147 -2.71 -11.02 15.97
N ALA A 148 -3.51 -12.05 15.70
CA ALA A 148 -3.07 -13.21 14.95
C ALA A 148 -2.85 -12.83 13.49
N ALA A 149 -1.65 -13.09 12.97
CA ALA A 149 -1.22 -12.95 11.59
C ALA A 149 0.10 -13.73 11.43
N ASP A 150 0.54 -13.98 10.20
CA ASP A 150 1.86 -14.56 9.95
C ASP A 150 2.96 -13.52 10.18
N VAL A 151 2.68 -12.28 9.78
CA VAL A 151 3.59 -11.15 9.92
C VAL A 151 2.84 -9.89 10.29
N VAL A 152 3.37 -9.15 11.26
CA VAL A 152 2.96 -7.77 11.55
C VAL A 152 3.95 -6.79 10.95
N VAL A 153 3.44 -5.73 10.34
CA VAL A 153 4.26 -4.82 9.54
C VAL A 153 4.16 -3.38 10.04
N PHE A 154 5.32 -2.72 10.10
CA PHE A 154 5.48 -1.37 10.63
C PHE A 154 6.41 -0.52 9.77
N LYS A 155 6.34 0.79 9.94
CA LYS A 155 7.30 1.73 9.39
C LYS A 155 8.46 1.98 10.37
N TYR A 156 9.60 2.40 9.82
CA TYR A 156 10.72 2.96 10.57
C TYR A 156 11.11 4.31 9.98
N ALA A 157 10.69 5.40 10.63
CA ALA A 157 10.81 6.76 10.12
C ALA A 157 12.06 7.48 10.66
N ARG A 158 13.23 6.82 10.59
CA ARG A 158 14.48 7.20 11.28
C ARG A 158 14.38 7.17 12.81
N GLY A 159 13.46 6.37 13.31
CA GLY A 159 13.14 6.20 14.71
C GLY A 159 11.85 5.39 14.86
N PHE A 160 11.58 4.95 16.08
CA PHE A 160 10.34 4.27 16.44
C PHE A 160 9.36 5.25 17.10
N HIS A 161 8.11 5.24 16.65
CA HIS A 161 7.09 6.19 17.10
C HIS A 161 5.75 5.47 17.31
N GLY A 162 4.94 5.92 18.28
CA GLY A 162 3.63 5.34 18.56
C GLY A 162 3.66 3.81 18.72
N ALA A 163 2.84 3.09 17.93
CA ALA A 163 2.78 1.64 17.90
C ALA A 163 4.13 0.99 17.55
N ASP A 164 4.87 1.54 16.58
CA ASP A 164 6.20 1.04 16.18
C ASP A 164 7.16 0.98 17.39
N ARG A 165 7.14 2.02 18.24
CA ARG A 165 7.96 2.11 19.46
C ARG A 165 7.55 1.11 20.52
N TYR A 166 6.24 0.97 20.71
CA TYR A 166 5.70 -0.01 21.65
C TYR A 166 6.15 -1.43 21.27
N ILE A 167 6.01 -1.80 20.00
CA ILE A 167 6.38 -3.12 19.49
C ILE A 167 7.89 -3.33 19.54
N ALA A 168 8.70 -2.37 19.10
CA ALA A 168 10.16 -2.44 19.23
C ALA A 168 10.61 -2.64 20.69
N SER A 169 9.92 -2.02 21.67
CA SER A 169 10.22 -2.19 23.09
C SER A 169 9.87 -3.60 23.62
N LEU A 170 8.79 -4.21 23.11
CA LEU A 170 8.43 -5.59 23.46
C LEU A 170 9.44 -6.57 22.89
N LEU A 171 9.81 -6.39 21.63
CA LEU A 171 10.83 -7.19 20.94
C LEU A 171 12.19 -7.11 21.64
N GLN A 172 12.61 -5.91 22.08
CA GLN A 172 13.83 -5.74 22.87
C GLN A 172 13.79 -6.51 24.20
N LYS A 173 12.64 -6.50 24.90
CA LYS A 173 12.46 -7.25 26.16
C LYS A 173 12.47 -8.77 25.95
N ALA A 174 12.06 -9.23 24.78
CA ALA A 174 12.07 -10.63 24.38
C ALA A 174 13.40 -11.09 23.74
N ASP A 175 14.46 -10.28 23.84
CA ASP A 175 15.78 -10.57 23.23
C ASP A 175 15.71 -10.77 21.69
N ALA A 176 14.83 -10.02 21.04
CA ALA A 176 14.69 -9.98 19.57
C ALA A 176 14.75 -8.54 19.05
N PRO A 177 15.80 -7.74 19.36
CA PRO A 177 15.85 -6.35 18.96
C PRO A 177 15.80 -6.18 17.45
N VAL A 178 15.12 -5.11 17.01
CA VAL A 178 15.09 -4.71 15.61
C VAL A 178 16.48 -4.19 15.22
N ASP A 179 17.09 -4.76 14.19
CA ASP A 179 18.38 -4.28 13.68
C ASP A 179 18.17 -3.02 12.85
N THR A 180 18.31 -1.86 13.49
CA THR A 180 18.16 -0.56 12.80
C THR A 180 19.32 -0.26 11.86
N ALA A 181 20.46 -0.97 11.96
CA ALA A 181 21.59 -0.76 11.06
C ALA A 181 21.29 -1.23 9.64
N SER A 182 20.30 -2.11 9.46
CA SER A 182 19.81 -2.54 8.14
C SER A 182 18.77 -1.58 7.53
N LEU A 183 18.38 -0.50 8.22
CA LEU A 183 17.30 0.41 7.83
C LEU A 183 17.83 1.81 7.47
N ASN A 184 18.83 1.86 6.59
CA ASN A 184 19.57 3.11 6.30
C ASN A 184 19.08 3.83 5.04
N ASN A 185 18.59 3.10 4.05
CA ASN A 185 18.07 3.62 2.79
C ASN A 185 16.56 3.51 2.75
N ARG A 186 15.93 4.28 1.86
CA ARG A 186 14.47 4.22 1.66
C ARG A 186 14.09 2.84 1.12
N GLY A 187 13.07 2.22 1.70
CA GLY A 187 12.60 0.91 1.27
C GLY A 187 13.45 -0.26 1.77
N ASP A 188 14.52 0.00 2.53
CA ASP A 188 15.20 -1.05 3.27
C ASP A 188 14.23 -1.71 4.25
N VAL A 189 14.38 -3.02 4.44
CA VAL A 189 13.50 -3.81 5.29
C VAL A 189 14.30 -4.59 6.31
N TYR A 190 13.76 -4.64 7.52
CA TYR A 190 14.12 -5.61 8.54
C TYR A 190 12.99 -6.63 8.63
N PHE A 191 13.33 -7.92 8.60
CA PHE A 191 12.42 -9.03 8.84
C PHE A 191 12.99 -9.92 9.96
N GLY A 192 12.19 -10.20 10.98
CA GLY A 192 12.67 -10.88 12.19
C GLY A 192 11.61 -11.75 12.86
N VAL A 193 12.08 -12.70 13.66
CA VAL A 193 11.24 -13.52 14.54
C VAL A 193 10.90 -12.75 15.83
N THR A 194 9.66 -12.87 16.31
CA THR A 194 9.20 -12.12 17.48
C THR A 194 9.57 -12.78 18.81
N LYS A 195 10.04 -14.04 18.80
CA LYS A 195 10.33 -14.87 20.00
C LYS A 195 9.18 -14.88 21.03
N GLY A 196 7.93 -14.82 20.56
CA GLY A 196 6.74 -14.80 21.42
C GLY A 196 6.45 -13.46 22.09
N ALA A 197 7.16 -12.38 21.71
CA ALA A 197 6.83 -11.02 22.14
C ALA A 197 5.45 -10.58 21.62
N LEU A 198 5.05 -11.09 20.45
CA LEU A 198 3.79 -10.84 19.77
C LEU A 198 3.12 -12.19 19.47
N VAL A 199 1.80 -12.17 19.26
CA VAL A 199 1.07 -13.36 18.76
C VAL A 199 1.56 -13.77 17.37
N SER A 200 1.83 -12.78 16.52
CA SER A 200 2.47 -13.00 15.22
C SER A 200 3.90 -13.55 15.39
N PRO A 201 4.29 -14.62 14.68
CA PRO A 201 5.63 -15.20 14.77
C PRO A 201 6.70 -14.31 14.12
N TYR A 202 6.32 -13.49 13.14
CA TYR A 202 7.23 -12.60 12.43
C TYR A 202 6.82 -11.14 12.53
N VAL A 203 7.81 -10.26 12.40
CA VAL A 203 7.64 -8.81 12.32
C VAL A 203 8.50 -8.26 11.18
N MET A 204 7.98 -7.24 10.51
CA MET A 204 8.68 -6.54 9.44
C MET A 204 8.65 -5.03 9.69
N TYR A 205 9.80 -4.37 9.54
CA TYR A 205 9.90 -2.91 9.55
C TYR A 205 10.44 -2.44 8.20
N MET A 206 9.80 -1.43 7.62
CA MET A 206 10.28 -0.78 6.39
C MET A 206 10.74 0.65 6.65
N SER A 207 11.94 0.96 6.17
CA SER A 207 12.57 2.27 6.28
C SER A 207 11.84 3.32 5.44
N MET A 208 11.44 4.40 6.10
CA MET A 208 10.71 5.54 5.53
C MET A 208 11.51 6.84 5.72
N PRO A 209 11.13 7.92 5.04
CA PRO A 209 11.63 9.25 5.35
C PRO A 209 11.45 9.59 6.84
N ASN A 210 12.19 10.60 7.29
CA ASN A 210 12.05 11.11 8.64
C ASN A 210 10.57 11.42 8.95
N ILE A 211 10.14 11.19 10.18
CA ILE A 211 8.75 11.38 10.59
C ILE A 211 8.16 12.76 10.26
N PHE A 212 8.97 13.82 10.29
CA PHE A 212 8.52 15.17 9.93
C PHE A 212 8.25 15.35 8.43
N ASN A 213 8.81 14.47 7.60
CA ASN A 213 8.62 14.42 6.15
C ASN A 213 7.64 13.31 5.74
N LEU A 214 7.02 12.61 6.70
CA LEU A 214 6.03 11.58 6.39
C LEU A 214 4.69 12.25 6.08
N LYS A 215 4.29 12.26 4.80
CA LYS A 215 3.00 12.77 4.33
C LYS A 215 2.22 11.65 3.63
N TYR A 216 1.05 11.98 3.09
CA TYR A 216 0.16 11.00 2.44
C TYR A 216 0.84 10.27 1.27
N GLY A 217 1.68 10.97 0.49
CA GLY A 217 2.44 10.35 -0.59
C GLY A 217 3.41 9.26 -0.10
N GLU A 218 4.13 9.50 0.98
CA GLU A 218 5.01 8.51 1.61
C GLU A 218 4.20 7.35 2.20
N ILE A 219 3.03 7.59 2.79
CA ILE A 219 2.15 6.54 3.31
C ILE A 219 1.64 5.65 2.16
N ARG A 220 1.28 6.23 1.02
CA ARG A 220 0.92 5.46 -0.17
C ARG A 220 2.07 4.61 -0.67
N GLN A 221 3.26 5.19 -0.80
CA GLN A 221 4.45 4.44 -1.22
C GLN A 221 4.81 3.33 -0.24
N PHE A 222 4.53 3.52 1.05
CA PHE A 222 4.64 2.43 2.01
C PHE A 222 3.74 1.26 1.60
N GLY A 223 2.45 1.50 1.37
CA GLY A 223 1.51 0.47 0.92
C GLY A 223 1.92 -0.19 -0.40
N GLU A 224 2.42 0.58 -1.35
CA GLU A 224 2.86 0.12 -2.67
C GLU A 224 4.05 -0.84 -2.58
N MET A 225 5.03 -0.54 -1.72
CA MET A 225 6.27 -1.31 -1.64
C MET A 225 6.19 -2.50 -0.69
N ILE A 226 5.37 -2.40 0.37
CA ILE A 226 5.52 -3.28 1.52
C ILE A 226 5.19 -4.74 1.21
N LEU A 227 4.18 -4.99 0.39
CA LEU A 227 3.80 -6.35 0.00
C LEU A 227 4.85 -6.98 -0.93
N GLY A 228 5.41 -6.21 -1.88
CA GLY A 228 6.48 -6.70 -2.74
C GLY A 228 7.74 -7.04 -1.96
N LYS A 229 8.11 -6.18 -1.00
CA LYS A 229 9.21 -6.44 -0.08
C LYS A 229 8.95 -7.64 0.83
N LEU A 230 7.71 -7.83 1.25
CA LEU A 230 7.32 -9.03 1.99
C LEU A 230 7.44 -10.29 1.12
N THR A 231 7.12 -10.23 -0.17
CA THR A 231 7.33 -11.37 -1.10
C THR A 231 8.80 -11.78 -1.16
N GLU A 232 9.71 -10.81 -1.19
CA GLU A 232 11.16 -11.07 -1.17
C GLU A 232 11.61 -11.73 0.14
N ALA A 233 11.09 -11.25 1.29
CA ALA A 233 11.52 -11.71 2.61
C ALA A 233 10.83 -13.01 3.07
N TYR A 234 9.54 -13.15 2.78
CA TYR A 234 8.67 -14.24 3.24
C TYR A 234 7.49 -14.51 2.27
N PRO A 235 7.73 -15.20 1.14
CA PRO A 235 6.72 -15.45 0.10
C PRO A 235 5.57 -16.39 0.54
N ALA A 236 5.72 -17.06 1.68
CA ALA A 236 4.72 -17.96 2.26
C ALA A 236 3.69 -17.25 3.16
N ALA A 237 3.76 -15.91 3.28
CA ALA A 237 2.80 -15.14 4.07
C ALA A 237 1.38 -15.26 3.51
N GLN A 238 0.43 -15.70 4.34
CA GLN A 238 -1.00 -15.78 4.05
C GLN A 238 -1.79 -14.67 4.72
N HIS A 239 -1.36 -14.22 5.91
CA HIS A 239 -2.02 -13.16 6.66
C HIS A 239 -1.04 -12.09 7.11
N VAL A 240 -1.29 -10.86 6.69
CA VAL A 240 -0.51 -9.67 7.06
C VAL A 240 -1.37 -8.75 7.92
N ALA A 241 -0.85 -8.30 9.05
CA ALA A 241 -1.50 -7.29 9.88
C ALA A 241 -0.64 -6.02 10.01
N MET A 242 -1.27 -4.86 10.05
CA MET A 242 -0.60 -3.56 10.20
C MET A 242 -1.53 -2.54 10.86
N THR A 243 -0.97 -1.40 11.27
CA THR A 243 -1.75 -0.23 11.73
C THR A 243 -1.87 0.81 10.64
N VAL A 244 -2.75 1.80 10.81
CA VAL A 244 -2.74 2.99 9.94
C VAL A 244 -1.59 3.92 10.30
N HIS A 245 -0.83 4.37 9.31
CA HIS A 245 0.29 5.30 9.50
C HIS A 245 -0.15 6.74 9.21
N GLY A 246 0.30 7.70 10.02
CA GLY A 246 -0.06 9.12 9.88
C GLY A 246 -0.88 9.71 11.03
N PRO A 247 -1.98 9.08 11.48
CA PRO A 247 -2.83 9.66 12.54
C PRO A 247 -2.08 9.96 13.84
N GLY A 248 -1.15 9.08 14.21
CA GLY A 248 -0.32 9.25 15.42
C GLY A 248 0.68 10.42 15.38
N ILE A 249 0.83 11.08 14.23
CA ILE A 249 1.64 12.29 14.06
C ILE A 249 0.79 13.50 13.64
N GLY A 250 -0.54 13.37 13.71
CA GLY A 250 -1.47 14.45 13.46
C GLY A 250 -1.94 14.60 12.00
N LEU A 251 -1.63 13.65 11.12
CA LEU A 251 -2.27 13.63 9.79
C LEU A 251 -3.74 13.24 9.90
N ASP A 252 -4.52 13.68 8.91
CA ASP A 252 -5.94 13.34 8.81
C ASP A 252 -6.10 11.83 8.63
N ILE A 253 -6.89 11.20 9.52
CA ILE A 253 -7.06 9.75 9.54
C ILE A 253 -7.75 9.22 8.28
N SER A 254 -8.71 9.97 7.76
CA SER A 254 -9.48 9.58 6.58
C SER A 254 -8.58 9.60 5.36
N GLU A 255 -7.77 10.64 5.21
CA GLU A 255 -6.81 10.72 4.10
C GLU A 255 -5.66 9.71 4.26
N ALA A 256 -5.18 9.48 5.48
CA ALA A 256 -4.11 8.53 5.75
C ALA A 256 -4.49 7.08 5.45
N VAL A 257 -5.70 6.66 5.82
CA VAL A 257 -6.17 5.30 5.51
C VAL A 257 -6.38 5.12 4.00
N LEU A 258 -6.92 6.12 3.30
CA LEU A 258 -7.06 6.08 1.85
C LEU A 258 -5.70 6.03 1.14
N ALA A 259 -4.72 6.79 1.61
CA ALA A 259 -3.35 6.73 1.11
C ALA A 259 -2.76 5.32 1.23
N GLN A 260 -2.84 4.75 2.44
CA GLN A 260 -2.26 3.45 2.74
C GLN A 260 -2.97 2.33 1.98
N PHE A 261 -4.31 2.34 2.00
CA PHE A 261 -5.12 1.38 1.26
C PHE A 261 -4.88 1.48 -0.24
N GLY A 262 -4.74 2.70 -0.76
CA GLY A 262 -4.42 2.94 -2.16
C GLY A 262 -3.11 2.30 -2.60
N GLY A 263 -2.06 2.48 -1.81
CA GLY A 263 -0.78 1.82 -2.07
C GLY A 263 -0.88 0.28 -2.02
N LEU A 264 -1.60 -0.25 -1.02
CA LEU A 264 -1.84 -1.70 -0.95
C LEU A 264 -2.60 -2.21 -2.17
N LEU A 265 -3.60 -1.46 -2.64
CA LEU A 265 -4.36 -1.80 -3.84
C LEU A 265 -3.48 -1.77 -5.09
N ASP A 266 -2.61 -0.77 -5.24
CA ASP A 266 -1.64 -0.69 -6.33
C ASP A 266 -0.73 -1.93 -6.33
N ALA A 267 -0.23 -2.36 -5.16
CA ALA A 267 0.58 -3.57 -5.03
C ALA A 267 -0.21 -4.85 -5.40
N LEU A 268 -1.46 -4.94 -4.97
CA LEU A 268 -2.34 -6.07 -5.29
C LEU A 268 -2.70 -6.13 -6.79
N GLN A 269 -2.97 -5.00 -7.43
CA GLN A 269 -3.30 -4.92 -8.85
C GLN A 269 -2.08 -5.20 -9.74
N THR A 270 -0.89 -4.78 -9.31
CA THR A 270 0.37 -5.02 -10.05
C THR A 270 0.98 -6.39 -9.79
N GLY A 271 0.38 -7.21 -8.92
CA GLY A 271 0.89 -8.53 -8.58
C GLY A 271 2.11 -8.52 -7.64
N GLN A 272 2.44 -7.38 -7.04
CA GLN A 272 3.58 -7.21 -6.12
C GLN A 272 3.20 -7.60 -4.69
N TYR A 273 2.80 -8.85 -4.47
CA TYR A 273 2.44 -9.37 -3.15
C TYR A 273 2.70 -10.87 -3.05
N PRO A 274 2.74 -11.46 -1.83
CA PRO A 274 3.04 -12.87 -1.66
C PRO A 274 2.01 -13.75 -2.39
N PRO A 275 2.43 -14.78 -3.16
CA PRO A 275 1.52 -15.59 -3.96
C PRO A 275 0.52 -16.41 -3.11
N THR A 276 0.76 -16.52 -1.80
CA THR A 276 -0.09 -17.24 -0.85
C THR A 276 -0.96 -16.31 0.01
N LEU A 277 -0.89 -14.99 -0.22
CA LEU A 277 -1.62 -14.00 0.55
C LEU A 277 -3.13 -14.22 0.42
N GLN A 278 -3.80 -14.37 1.57
CA GLN A 278 -5.24 -14.56 1.69
C GLN A 278 -5.91 -13.38 2.40
N SER A 279 -5.19 -12.69 3.30
CA SER A 279 -5.79 -11.61 4.08
C SER A 279 -4.82 -10.51 4.49
N ILE A 280 -5.35 -9.29 4.56
CA ILE A 280 -4.71 -8.09 5.10
C ILE A 280 -5.63 -7.53 6.18
N THR A 281 -5.08 -7.25 7.36
CA THR A 281 -5.82 -6.67 8.48
C THR A 281 -5.21 -5.35 8.92
N ILE A 282 -6.02 -4.30 8.94
CA ILE A 282 -5.74 -3.04 9.62
C ILE A 282 -6.24 -3.14 11.05
N VAL A 283 -5.36 -2.94 12.02
CA VAL A 283 -5.68 -2.98 13.45
C VAL A 283 -5.62 -1.57 14.02
N GLU A 284 -6.69 -1.14 14.70
CA GLU A 284 -6.75 0.12 15.44
C GLU A 284 -7.15 -0.13 16.89
N LYS A 285 -6.37 0.42 17.83
CA LYS A 285 -6.55 0.18 19.26
C LYS A 285 -7.67 1.03 19.87
N HIS A 286 -7.85 2.26 19.39
CA HIS A 286 -8.80 3.21 19.97
C HIS A 286 -10.15 3.11 19.26
N GLU A 287 -11.22 2.94 20.03
CA GLU A 287 -12.58 2.73 19.52
C GLU A 287 -13.05 3.85 18.59
N VAL A 288 -12.84 5.11 18.97
CA VAL A 288 -13.24 6.28 18.17
C VAL A 288 -12.52 6.31 16.82
N ARG A 289 -11.21 6.05 16.80
CA ARG A 289 -10.44 5.98 15.54
C ARG A 289 -10.83 4.78 14.70
N HIS A 290 -11.13 3.64 15.32
CA HIS A 290 -11.64 2.48 14.59
C HIS A 290 -12.98 2.79 13.90
N ALA A 291 -13.90 3.46 14.60
CA ALA A 291 -15.17 3.91 14.01
C ALA A 291 -14.95 4.88 12.84
N GLN A 292 -14.01 5.82 12.97
CA GLN A 292 -13.62 6.74 11.88
C GLN A 292 -13.09 6.01 10.64
N LEU A 293 -12.25 4.99 10.84
CA LEU A 293 -11.71 4.19 9.74
C LEU A 293 -12.83 3.47 8.98
N LEU A 294 -13.80 2.90 9.70
CA LEU A 294 -14.96 2.27 9.09
C LEU A 294 -15.84 3.30 8.36
N GLU A 295 -16.22 4.41 9.01
CA GLU A 295 -17.02 5.48 8.40
C GLU A 295 -16.37 6.02 7.11
N THR A 296 -15.04 6.16 7.13
CA THR A 296 -14.29 6.60 5.95
C THR A 296 -14.28 5.54 4.86
N MET A 297 -13.94 4.29 5.18
CA MET A 297 -13.65 3.26 4.17
C MET A 297 -14.91 2.60 3.59
N THR A 298 -15.98 2.49 4.38
CA THR A 298 -17.20 1.78 3.98
C THR A 298 -17.81 2.30 2.68
N PRO A 299 -18.04 3.63 2.49
CA PRO A 299 -18.58 4.14 1.23
C PRO A 299 -17.73 3.74 0.02
N TYR A 300 -16.41 3.87 0.13
CA TYR A 300 -15.50 3.54 -0.97
C TYR A 300 -15.45 2.05 -1.30
N LEU A 301 -15.55 1.19 -0.29
CA LEU A 301 -15.54 -0.26 -0.48
C LEU A 301 -16.88 -0.79 -0.97
N GLU A 302 -18.01 -0.25 -0.50
CA GLU A 302 -19.34 -0.69 -0.92
C GLU A 302 -19.75 -0.17 -2.30
N GLU A 303 -19.26 1.00 -2.72
CA GLU A 303 -19.50 1.54 -4.05
C GLU A 303 -18.57 0.96 -5.13
N SER A 304 -17.53 0.23 -4.74
CA SER A 304 -16.53 -0.30 -5.66
C SER A 304 -16.89 -1.68 -6.21
N ALA A 305 -16.56 -1.92 -7.47
CA ALA A 305 -16.63 -3.23 -8.12
C ALA A 305 -15.55 -4.21 -7.62
N ILE A 306 -14.48 -3.73 -6.96
CA ILE A 306 -13.38 -4.58 -6.50
C ILE A 306 -13.59 -5.11 -5.08
N ALA A 307 -14.64 -4.72 -4.34
CA ALA A 307 -14.83 -5.15 -2.96
C ALA A 307 -16.25 -5.69 -2.74
N GLN A 308 -16.35 -6.82 -2.04
CA GLN A 308 -17.63 -7.41 -1.63
C GLN A 308 -17.67 -7.49 -0.11
N PRO A 309 -18.75 -7.06 0.56
CA PRO A 309 -18.89 -7.22 2.00
C PRO A 309 -18.74 -8.70 2.42
N GLY A 310 -17.89 -8.95 3.41
CA GLY A 310 -17.76 -10.25 4.05
C GLY A 310 -19.08 -10.61 4.74
N ALA A 311 -19.52 -11.87 4.64
CA ALA A 311 -20.84 -12.30 5.06
C ALA A 311 -21.18 -11.95 6.53
N GLY A 312 -21.83 -10.80 6.74
CA GLY A 312 -22.36 -10.35 8.03
C GLY A 312 -21.35 -9.72 9.00
N GLU A 313 -20.11 -9.45 8.58
CA GLU A 313 -19.07 -8.88 9.45
C GLU A 313 -18.75 -7.44 9.03
N THR A 314 -19.05 -6.48 9.91
CA THR A 314 -18.71 -5.06 9.70
C THR A 314 -17.20 -4.89 9.62
N GLY A 315 -16.73 -4.15 8.61
CA GLY A 315 -15.30 -3.88 8.42
C GLY A 315 -14.53 -4.99 7.71
N VAL A 316 -15.19 -6.05 7.24
CA VAL A 316 -14.58 -7.15 6.48
C VAL A 316 -15.05 -7.13 5.04
N TYR A 317 -14.11 -7.17 4.11
CA TYR A 317 -14.35 -7.08 2.68
C TYR A 317 -13.48 -8.07 1.92
N ASP A 318 -14.06 -8.74 0.93
CA ASP A 318 -13.38 -9.65 0.03
C ASP A 318 -13.00 -8.87 -1.24
N LEU A 319 -11.71 -8.60 -1.44
CA LEU A 319 -11.19 -7.83 -2.56
C LEU A 319 -10.97 -8.71 -3.80
N VAL A 320 -11.63 -8.39 -4.91
CA VAL A 320 -11.57 -9.10 -6.19
C VAL A 320 -10.59 -8.40 -7.13
N LEU A 321 -9.40 -8.98 -7.26
CA LEU A 321 -8.25 -8.37 -7.97
C LEU A 321 -8.37 -8.32 -9.51
N ASN A 322 -9.46 -8.84 -10.08
CA ASN A 322 -9.68 -8.92 -11.54
C ASN A 322 -10.83 -8.03 -12.03
N ALA A 323 -11.42 -7.18 -11.20
CA ALA A 323 -12.48 -6.29 -11.68
C ALA A 323 -11.84 -5.21 -12.57
N GLY A 324 -12.03 -5.36 -13.89
CA GLY A 324 -11.80 -4.29 -14.85
C GLY A 324 -12.81 -3.18 -14.59
N ALA A 325 -12.48 -2.29 -13.66
CA ALA A 325 -13.30 -1.14 -13.34
C ALA A 325 -12.38 0.05 -13.11
N SER A 326 -12.47 1.00 -14.05
CA SER A 326 -12.20 2.41 -13.79
C SER A 326 -13.24 2.86 -12.75
N ASP A 327 -12.87 2.75 -11.47
CA ASP A 327 -13.79 2.88 -10.33
C ASP A 327 -13.58 4.21 -9.59
N GLY A 328 -14.65 4.73 -8.98
CA GLY A 328 -14.59 5.87 -8.06
C GLY A 328 -13.67 5.64 -6.85
N LEU A 329 -13.42 4.38 -6.46
CA LEU A 329 -12.39 4.02 -5.49
C LEU A 329 -10.98 4.35 -6.00
N GLN A 330 -10.70 4.07 -7.27
CA GLN A 330 -9.40 4.33 -7.89
C GLN A 330 -9.20 5.84 -8.09
N GLU A 331 -10.25 6.60 -8.43
CA GLU A 331 -10.22 8.06 -8.45
C GLU A 331 -10.06 8.67 -7.05
N ALA A 332 -10.80 8.20 -6.05
CA ALA A 332 -10.69 8.68 -4.67
C ALA A 332 -9.32 8.39 -4.09
N VAL A 333 -8.80 7.19 -4.30
CA VAL A 333 -7.43 6.81 -3.97
C VAL A 333 -6.43 7.65 -4.77
N ALA A 334 -6.62 7.86 -6.08
CA ALA A 334 -5.71 8.68 -6.88
C ALA A 334 -5.69 10.16 -6.44
N SER A 335 -6.82 10.70 -5.97
CA SER A 335 -6.94 12.07 -5.45
C SER A 335 -6.06 12.35 -4.24
N VAL A 336 -5.59 11.31 -3.54
CA VAL A 336 -4.65 11.44 -2.41
C VAL A 336 -3.28 11.98 -2.85
N ALA A 337 -2.97 11.91 -4.15
CA ALA A 337 -1.77 12.53 -4.72
C ALA A 337 -1.91 14.06 -4.88
N ASP A 338 -3.13 14.60 -4.88
CA ASP A 338 -3.39 16.03 -4.94
C ASP A 338 -3.30 16.65 -3.54
N VAL A 339 -2.70 17.86 -3.46
CA VAL A 339 -2.66 18.60 -2.20
C VAL A 339 -4.07 19.12 -1.90
N LYS A 340 -4.85 18.32 -1.17
CA LYS A 340 -6.15 18.74 -0.66
C LYS A 340 -5.96 19.89 0.31
N PRO A 341 -6.79 20.94 0.22
CA PRO A 341 -6.74 22.03 1.19
C PRO A 341 -7.10 21.48 2.57
N TYR A 342 -6.46 22.02 3.61
CA TYR A 342 -6.61 21.51 4.96
C TYR A 342 -6.69 22.63 5.99
N ALA A 343 -7.34 22.32 7.11
CA ALA A 343 -7.28 23.06 8.35
C ALA A 343 -6.27 22.41 9.30
N VAL A 344 -5.70 23.23 10.19
CA VAL A 344 -4.91 22.74 11.33
C VAL A 344 -5.69 22.94 12.60
N ALA A 345 -6.03 21.85 13.28
CA ALA A 345 -6.66 21.83 14.58
C ALA A 345 -5.59 21.74 15.68
N ILE A 346 -5.53 22.77 16.53
CA ILE A 346 -4.65 22.80 17.69
C ILE A 346 -5.52 22.51 18.91
N VAL A 347 -5.42 21.30 19.42
CA VAL A 347 -6.22 20.82 20.56
C VAL A 347 -5.31 20.43 21.73
N PRO A 348 -5.78 20.53 22.99
CA PRO A 348 -5.04 20.04 24.14
C PRO A 348 -4.66 18.57 24.02
N LEU A 349 -3.56 18.21 24.69
CA LEU A 349 -3.06 16.83 24.70
C LEU A 349 -3.95 15.90 25.53
N GLY A 350 -4.17 14.69 25.00
CA GLY A 350 -4.73 13.56 25.74
C GLY A 350 -6.09 13.09 25.24
N ASP A 351 -6.42 11.84 25.58
CA ASP A 351 -7.62 11.14 25.09
C ASP A 351 -8.93 11.82 25.52
N ALA A 352 -8.93 12.64 26.57
CA ALA A 352 -10.12 13.36 27.03
C ALA A 352 -10.66 14.39 26.00
N TYR A 353 -9.83 14.79 25.02
CA TYR A 353 -10.19 15.76 23.98
C TYR A 353 -10.49 15.12 22.63
N SER A 354 -10.44 13.78 22.53
CA SER A 354 -10.67 13.07 21.26
C SER A 354 -12.06 13.36 20.68
N ASP A 355 -13.08 13.42 21.54
CA ASP A 355 -14.46 13.62 21.11
C ASP A 355 -14.69 15.05 20.62
N ILE A 356 -14.08 16.04 21.30
CA ILE A 356 -14.14 17.44 20.89
C ILE A 356 -13.42 17.61 19.56
N PHE A 357 -12.22 17.05 19.42
CA PHE A 357 -11.48 17.10 18.17
C PHE A 357 -12.26 16.43 17.05
N TYR A 358 -12.75 15.21 17.25
CA TYR A 358 -13.43 14.48 16.19
C TYR A 358 -14.81 15.04 15.84
N TYR A 359 -15.74 15.04 16.79
CA TYR A 359 -17.13 15.44 16.53
C TYR A 359 -17.28 16.96 16.42
N GLY A 360 -16.53 17.70 17.23
CA GLY A 360 -16.63 19.16 17.30
C GLY A 360 -15.82 19.89 16.23
N ILE A 361 -14.68 19.37 15.80
CA ILE A 361 -13.74 20.10 14.91
C ILE A 361 -13.55 19.39 13.56
N GLN A 362 -13.12 18.13 13.56
CA GLN A 362 -12.77 17.41 12.34
C GLN A 362 -13.98 17.19 11.44
N ARG A 363 -15.09 16.68 11.99
CA ARG A 363 -16.30 16.40 11.23
C ARG A 363 -16.89 17.62 10.51
N PRO A 364 -17.09 18.80 11.14
CA PRO A 364 -17.53 20.00 10.42
C PRO A 364 -16.47 20.55 9.46
N THR A 365 -15.18 20.33 9.72
CA THR A 365 -14.09 20.67 8.80
C THR A 365 -14.17 19.85 7.52
N HIS A 366 -14.37 18.53 7.64
CA HIS A 366 -14.61 17.62 6.52
C HIS A 366 -15.87 18.00 5.75
N ALA A 367 -16.96 18.34 6.43
CA ALA A 367 -18.20 18.77 5.80
C ALA A 367 -18.07 20.06 4.97
N TYR A 368 -17.08 20.91 5.30
CA TYR A 368 -16.72 22.08 4.51
C TYR A 368 -15.83 21.74 3.29
N GLY A 369 -15.22 20.56 3.26
CA GLY A 369 -14.35 20.09 2.18
C GLY A 369 -12.86 20.27 2.44
N LEU A 370 -12.46 20.47 3.70
CA LEU A 370 -11.04 20.50 4.10
C LEU A 370 -10.65 19.21 4.81
N LEU A 371 -9.39 18.79 4.65
CA LEU A 371 -8.79 17.85 5.61
C LEU A 371 -8.62 18.52 6.98
N CYS A 372 -8.60 17.74 8.06
CA CYS A 372 -8.36 18.25 9.40
C CYS A 372 -7.13 17.57 10.00
N GLU A 373 -5.99 18.25 9.88
CA GLU A 373 -4.76 17.80 10.51
C GLU A 373 -4.68 18.37 11.92
N THR A 374 -4.10 17.64 12.85
CA THR A 374 -3.82 18.12 14.20
C THR A 374 -2.32 18.15 14.45
N PHE A 375 -1.91 18.82 15.52
CA PHE A 375 -0.52 18.82 15.93
C PHE A 375 -0.41 18.84 17.44
N SER A 376 0.47 17.99 17.96
CA SER A 376 0.87 17.93 19.36
C SER A 376 2.36 18.27 19.45
N ILE A 377 2.73 19.16 20.36
CA ILE A 377 4.12 19.37 20.74
C ILE A 377 4.35 18.68 22.07
N ASP A 378 5.09 17.57 22.04
CA ASP A 378 5.56 16.90 23.26
C ASP A 378 6.95 17.42 23.69
N SER A 379 7.71 18.10 22.82
CA SER A 379 9.04 18.60 23.16
C SER A 379 9.45 19.90 22.45
N SER A 380 10.29 20.74 23.09
CA SER A 380 10.78 22.00 22.52
C SER A 380 11.87 21.82 21.46
N GLN A 381 11.81 20.76 20.64
CA GLN A 381 12.82 20.48 19.60
C GLN A 381 12.63 21.38 18.39
N SER A 382 13.73 21.89 17.82
CA SER A 382 13.68 22.83 16.68
C SER A 382 13.01 22.25 15.44
N LEU A 383 13.18 20.95 15.17
CA LEU A 383 12.60 20.27 14.00
C LEU A 383 11.06 20.17 14.08
N GLU A 384 10.51 19.93 15.28
CA GLU A 384 9.05 19.90 15.51
C GLU A 384 8.43 21.27 15.24
N ILE A 385 9.10 22.35 15.69
CA ILE A 385 8.63 23.73 15.49
C ILE A 385 8.67 24.12 14.01
N ASP A 386 9.71 23.74 13.27
CA ASP A 386 9.82 24.05 11.85
C ASP A 386 8.76 23.29 11.03
N ALA A 387 8.50 22.03 11.35
CA ALA A 387 7.44 21.23 10.73
C ALA A 387 6.05 21.85 10.98
N LEU A 388 5.75 22.21 12.23
CA LEU A 388 4.51 22.89 12.59
C LEU A 388 4.36 24.24 11.87
N ARG A 389 5.44 25.03 11.84
CA ARG A 389 5.44 26.32 11.14
C ARG A 389 5.13 26.14 9.65
N GLN A 390 5.69 25.13 9.01
CA GLN A 390 5.43 24.84 7.60
C GLN A 390 3.97 24.42 7.38
N GLN A 391 3.45 23.53 8.23
CA GLN A 391 2.07 23.06 8.18
C GLN A 391 1.07 24.22 8.36
N ILE A 392 1.25 25.05 9.39
CA ILE A 392 0.41 26.24 9.61
C ILE A 392 0.48 27.21 8.43
N ARG A 393 1.67 27.45 7.85
CA ARG A 393 1.80 28.37 6.71
C ARG A 393 1.03 27.92 5.46
N GLN A 394 0.82 26.63 5.29
CA GLN A 394 0.12 26.04 4.15
C GLN A 394 -1.36 25.80 4.43
N ALA A 395 -1.79 25.78 5.69
CA ALA A 395 -3.18 25.63 6.09
C ALA A 395 -4.06 26.78 5.56
N GLN A 396 -5.32 26.45 5.27
CA GLN A 396 -6.33 27.45 4.94
C GLN A 396 -6.86 28.19 6.17
N VAL A 397 -6.99 27.47 7.28
CA VAL A 397 -7.49 28.00 8.55
C VAL A 397 -6.87 27.21 9.69
N VAL A 398 -6.71 27.86 10.84
CA VAL A 398 -6.32 27.24 12.09
C VAL A 398 -7.51 27.26 13.04
N ILE A 399 -7.85 26.13 13.62
CA ILE A 399 -8.92 25.98 14.61
C ILE A 399 -8.24 25.61 15.92
N ALA A 400 -8.33 26.47 16.94
CA ALA A 400 -7.62 26.26 18.20
C ALA A 400 -8.59 26.16 19.37
N ASP A 401 -8.53 25.05 20.12
CA ASP A 401 -9.23 24.93 21.39
C ASP A 401 -8.41 25.61 22.50
N VAL A 402 -8.97 26.69 23.02
CA VAL A 402 -8.36 27.55 24.04
C VAL A 402 -9.00 27.37 25.42
N GLY A 403 -9.82 26.32 25.61
CA GLY A 403 -10.38 25.94 26.92
C GLY A 403 -9.30 25.51 27.92
N GLN A 404 -8.20 24.91 27.43
CA GLN A 404 -7.00 24.71 28.24
C GLN A 404 -5.79 25.29 27.51
N PHE A 405 -5.41 26.49 27.92
CA PHE A 405 -4.32 27.21 27.29
C PHE A 405 -2.95 26.77 27.83
N ASP A 406 -2.25 25.95 27.04
CA ASP A 406 -0.90 25.48 27.33
C ASP A 406 0.15 26.06 26.36
N HIS A 407 1.41 25.60 26.49
CA HIS A 407 2.51 26.06 25.65
C HIS A 407 2.32 25.69 24.16
N SER A 408 1.72 24.55 23.87
CA SER A 408 1.47 24.07 22.51
C SER A 408 0.42 24.92 21.82
N ILE A 409 -0.68 25.23 22.53
CA ILE A 409 -1.70 26.17 22.05
C ILE A 409 -1.09 27.55 21.80
N ALA A 410 -0.31 28.07 22.76
CA ALA A 410 0.31 29.39 22.65
C ALA A 410 1.25 29.50 21.43
N LEU A 411 2.11 28.49 21.22
CA LEU A 411 3.04 28.45 20.10
C LEU A 411 2.31 28.32 18.76
N GLY A 412 1.33 27.41 18.67
CA GLY A 412 0.55 27.22 17.46
C GLY A 412 -0.22 28.48 17.05
N LEU A 413 -0.88 29.16 18.01
CA LEU A 413 -1.54 30.45 17.76
C LEU A 413 -0.55 31.54 17.32
N GLY A 414 0.59 31.65 17.99
CA GLY A 414 1.64 32.61 17.63
C GLY A 414 2.16 32.39 16.20
N LEU A 415 2.37 31.13 15.80
CA LEU A 415 2.75 30.78 14.44
C LEU A 415 1.65 31.09 13.42
N ALA A 416 0.38 30.84 13.77
CA ALA A 416 -0.77 31.11 12.91
C ALA A 416 -0.93 32.60 12.62
N TRP A 417 -0.94 33.43 13.65
CA TRP A 417 -1.00 34.88 13.50
C TRP A 417 0.24 35.44 12.80
N GLY A 418 1.43 34.93 13.13
CA GLY A 418 2.67 35.31 12.46
C GLY A 418 2.71 34.95 10.97
N ALA A 419 1.98 33.90 10.56
CA ALA A 419 1.81 33.48 9.17
C ALA A 419 0.58 34.10 8.48
N ASN A 420 -0.12 35.04 9.16
CA ASN A 420 -1.36 35.67 8.72
C ASN A 420 -2.43 34.66 8.27
N ARG A 421 -2.54 33.55 9.00
CA ARG A 421 -3.57 32.53 8.77
C ARG A 421 -4.86 32.94 9.49
N PRO A 422 -6.03 32.72 8.89
CA PRO A 422 -7.30 32.84 9.61
C PRO A 422 -7.31 31.88 10.80
N VAL A 423 -7.72 32.38 11.97
CA VAL A 423 -7.78 31.60 13.21
C VAL A 423 -9.20 31.67 13.78
N ILE A 424 -9.79 30.49 14.01
CA ILE A 424 -11.05 30.31 14.73
C ILE A 424 -10.72 29.76 16.11
N LEU A 425 -11.14 30.46 17.16
CA LEU A 425 -10.98 29.98 18.53
C LEU A 425 -12.23 29.21 18.95
N VAL A 426 -12.04 28.08 19.63
CA VAL A 426 -13.12 27.30 20.24
C VAL A 426 -12.84 27.15 21.73
N SER A 427 -13.86 27.17 22.57
CA SER A 427 -13.69 27.02 24.02
C SER A 427 -14.97 26.53 24.68
N ASP A 428 -14.83 25.69 25.70
CA ASP A 428 -15.95 25.37 26.59
C ASP A 428 -16.39 26.62 27.37
N GLU A 429 -17.70 26.86 27.49
CA GLU A 429 -18.29 27.96 28.25
C GLU A 429 -17.78 28.01 29.71
N GLY A 430 -17.44 26.86 30.30
CA GLY A 430 -16.90 26.77 31.65
C GLY A 430 -15.42 27.13 31.79
N HIS A 431 -14.67 27.20 30.70
CA HIS A 431 -13.21 27.27 30.70
C HIS A 431 -12.63 28.35 29.78
N LEU A 432 -13.44 29.35 29.41
CA LEU A 432 -12.99 30.43 28.53
C LEU A 432 -11.83 31.22 29.16
N THR A 433 -10.67 31.17 28.51
CA THR A 433 -9.50 31.91 28.98
C THR A 433 -9.72 33.42 28.79
N PRO A 434 -9.61 34.27 29.83
CA PRO A 434 -10.00 35.68 29.77
C PRO A 434 -9.34 36.52 28.67
N MET A 435 -8.13 36.16 28.23
CA MET A 435 -7.43 36.90 27.18
C MET A 435 -8.04 36.77 25.77
N PHE A 436 -8.94 35.80 25.57
CA PHE A 436 -9.58 35.56 24.28
C PHE A 436 -11.02 36.08 24.19
N THR A 437 -11.58 36.68 25.25
CA THR A 437 -12.99 37.08 25.30
C THR A 437 -13.38 38.06 24.19
N ASP A 438 -12.44 38.93 23.80
CA ASP A 438 -12.66 39.95 22.78
C ASP A 438 -12.24 39.49 21.36
N TYR A 439 -11.69 38.27 21.24
CA TYR A 439 -11.25 37.73 19.96
C TYR A 439 -12.45 37.30 19.11
N GLN A 440 -12.41 37.56 17.81
CA GLN A 440 -13.39 37.07 16.85
C GLN A 440 -12.69 36.47 15.62
N PRO A 441 -13.13 35.31 15.11
CA PRO A 441 -14.27 34.51 15.60
C PRO A 441 -13.90 33.63 16.81
N LEU A 442 -14.73 33.67 17.86
CA LEU A 442 -14.67 32.79 19.03
C LEU A 442 -15.98 32.02 19.18
N LEU A 443 -15.90 30.69 19.20
CA LEU A 443 -17.01 29.77 19.39
C LEU A 443 -16.99 29.16 20.80
N THR A 444 -17.90 29.61 21.65
CA THR A 444 -18.15 28.97 22.95
C THR A 444 -19.18 27.86 22.83
N TYR A 445 -19.00 26.75 23.54
CA TYR A 445 -19.94 25.63 23.55
C TYR A 445 -20.12 25.05 24.96
N SER A 446 -21.32 24.52 25.23
CA SER A 446 -21.63 23.70 26.42
C SER A 446 -21.88 22.23 26.07
N LYS A 447 -22.08 21.93 24.78
CA LYS A 447 -22.26 20.58 24.22
C LYS A 447 -21.56 20.50 22.86
N ILE A 448 -20.92 19.37 22.57
CA ILE A 448 -20.09 19.20 21.35
C ILE A 448 -20.89 19.41 20.06
N TRP A 449 -22.15 18.96 19.99
CA TRP A 449 -22.97 19.14 18.79
C TRP A 449 -23.29 20.62 18.46
N HIS A 450 -23.32 21.52 19.48
CA HIS A 450 -23.43 22.96 19.22
C HIS A 450 -22.18 23.50 18.51
N LEU A 451 -21.00 22.96 18.85
CA LEU A 451 -19.75 23.33 18.22
C LEU A 451 -19.74 22.87 16.75
N GLU A 452 -20.18 21.64 16.48
CA GLU A 452 -20.27 21.07 15.12
C GLU A 452 -21.08 21.97 14.17
N GLU A 453 -22.32 22.33 14.54
CA GLU A 453 -23.19 23.17 13.71
C GLU A 453 -22.62 24.58 13.48
N ARG A 454 -22.09 25.20 14.54
CA ARG A 454 -21.59 26.58 14.49
C ARG A 454 -20.29 26.68 13.73
N LEU A 455 -19.38 25.72 13.90
CA LEU A 455 -18.09 25.72 13.23
C LEU A 455 -18.25 25.61 11.71
N ALA A 456 -19.17 24.77 11.23
CA ALA A 456 -19.47 24.67 9.81
C ALA A 456 -19.94 26.00 9.18
N SER A 457 -20.71 26.81 9.92
CA SER A 457 -21.12 28.15 9.48
C SER A 457 -19.95 29.13 9.49
N VAL A 458 -19.15 29.15 10.56
CA VAL A 458 -18.02 30.08 10.68
C VAL A 458 -16.93 29.77 9.66
N LEU A 459 -16.68 28.49 9.34
CA LEU A 459 -15.76 28.13 8.26
C LEU A 459 -16.17 28.81 6.94
N LYS A 460 -17.45 28.78 6.58
CA LYS A 460 -17.96 29.48 5.37
C LYS A 460 -17.75 30.99 5.43
N GLU A 461 -17.86 31.61 6.60
CA GLU A 461 -17.66 33.06 6.75
C GLU A 461 -16.19 33.47 6.69
N VAL A 462 -15.30 32.64 7.23
CA VAL A 462 -13.87 32.96 7.40
C VAL A 462 -13.06 32.66 6.15
N ILE A 463 -13.41 31.60 5.42
CA ILE A 463 -12.64 31.12 4.25
C ILE A 463 -13.48 30.87 2.99
N GLY A 464 -14.79 31.18 2.99
CA GLY A 464 -15.70 30.97 1.85
C GLY A 464 -15.87 32.14 0.90
#